data_AF-A0A2E4HJL9-F1
#
_entry.id   AF-A0A2E4HJL9-F1
#
_cell.length_a   1.000
_cell.length_b   1.000
_cell.length_c   1.000
_cell.angle_alpha   90.00
_cell.angle_beta   90.00
_cell.angle_gamma   90.00
#
_symmetry.space_group_name_H-M   'P 1'
#
loop_
_entity.id
_entity.type
_entity.pdbx_description
1 polymer ?
#
loop_
_entity_poly.entity_id
_entity_poly.type
_entity_poly.pdbx_seq_one_letter_code
_entity_poly.pdbx_strand_id
1 'polypeptide(L)'
;MVKLDQLVWTPQNARAVTVSGNFTGIHHKEENGKIVKIYDEEGTLAKVGGTIYTKPKSPFRVNIIKSSILGGRLLGYRFYSSLLTTSSTFVLPFLGVNRKWFMWDSLFINCFIGTNKENTGKVIGLLYRFSGKPEFLKFETAMCAFRNFVKRYDPDPYHVMFIFNVPSAASVSYDHFVNGRYSQIDDIWKLKILEFHGFDIDGMTGKILFQADSLRTKIERKLDATLPLNAELHSLPNLELEVFNPDYYLPQKEVLSK
;
A
#
# COMPACT_ATOMS: atom_id res chain seq x y z
N MET A 1 -1.66 -22.77 -37.69
CA MET A 1 -1.57 -23.36 -36.35
C MET A 1 -0.80 -22.38 -35.47
N VAL A 2 -1.50 -21.49 -34.77
CA VAL A 2 -0.88 -20.42 -33.96
C VAL A 2 -0.69 -20.96 -32.54
N LYS A 3 0.56 -21.23 -32.14
CA LYS A 3 0.88 -21.44 -30.72
C LYS A 3 0.63 -20.10 -30.02
N LEU A 4 -0.40 -20.03 -29.19
CA LEU A 4 -0.63 -18.86 -28.33
C LEU A 4 0.22 -19.02 -27.08
N ASP A 5 1.33 -18.29 -27.10
CA ASP A 5 2.27 -18.11 -26.03
C ASP A 5 1.57 -17.70 -24.71
N GLN A 6 1.84 -18.52 -23.71
CA GLN A 6 2.22 -18.23 -22.33
C GLN A 6 1.71 -16.94 -21.69
N LEU A 7 1.09 -17.09 -20.52
CA LEU A 7 0.69 -16.02 -19.60
C LEU A 7 1.74 -14.91 -19.49
N VAL A 8 1.32 -13.66 -19.70
CA VAL A 8 2.17 -12.47 -19.62
C VAL A 8 2.01 -11.80 -18.26
N TRP A 9 3.12 -11.66 -17.54
CA TRP A 9 3.17 -11.04 -16.21
C TRP A 9 3.70 -9.61 -16.30
N THR A 10 2.85 -8.64 -16.02
CA THR A 10 3.15 -7.21 -16.17
C THR A 10 3.08 -6.49 -14.81
N PRO A 11 4.22 -6.04 -14.26
CA PRO A 11 4.22 -5.12 -13.12
C PRO A 11 3.41 -3.86 -13.46
N GLN A 12 2.49 -3.49 -12.58
CA GLN A 12 1.68 -2.27 -12.72
C GLN A 12 2.28 -1.12 -11.90
N ASN A 13 2.76 -1.44 -10.70
CA ASN A 13 3.48 -0.55 -9.80
C ASN A 13 4.23 -1.41 -8.77
N ALA A 14 4.85 -0.78 -7.78
CA ALA A 14 5.60 -1.48 -6.73
C ALA A 14 4.79 -2.50 -5.89
N ARG A 15 3.46 -2.42 -5.87
CA ARG A 15 2.60 -3.30 -5.07
C ARG A 15 1.88 -4.35 -5.90
N ALA A 16 1.84 -4.23 -7.23
CA ALA A 16 0.90 -5.01 -8.02
C ALA A 16 1.48 -5.53 -9.34
N VAL A 17 1.16 -6.78 -9.65
CA VAL A 17 1.44 -7.46 -10.92
C VAL A 17 0.13 -7.95 -11.50
N THR A 18 -0.06 -7.76 -12.81
CA THR A 18 -1.20 -8.34 -13.53
C THR A 18 -0.70 -9.47 -14.42
N VAL A 19 -1.44 -10.58 -14.43
CA VAL A 19 -1.27 -11.64 -15.42
C VAL A 19 -2.42 -11.57 -16.43
N SER A 20 -2.08 -11.67 -17.71
CA SER A 20 -3.04 -11.68 -18.82
C SER A 20 -2.59 -12.70 -19.87
N GLY A 21 -3.50 -13.13 -20.74
CA GLY A 21 -3.20 -14.09 -21.79
C GLY A 21 -4.30 -15.14 -21.94
N ASN A 22 -3.92 -16.33 -22.38
CA ASN A 22 -4.83 -17.45 -22.49
C ASN A 22 -5.00 -18.15 -21.14
N PHE A 23 -6.22 -18.09 -20.57
CA PHE A 23 -6.56 -18.74 -19.30
C PHE A 23 -7.25 -20.11 -19.47
N THR A 24 -7.23 -20.67 -20.68
CA THR A 24 -7.72 -22.04 -20.91
C THR A 24 -6.89 -23.01 -20.07
N GLY A 25 -7.54 -23.82 -19.23
CA GLY A 25 -6.87 -24.75 -18.31
C GLY A 25 -6.34 -24.11 -17.02
N ILE A 26 -6.55 -22.80 -16.82
CA ILE A 26 -6.17 -22.12 -15.58
C ILE A 26 -7.35 -22.16 -14.60
N HIS A 27 -7.11 -22.72 -13.43
CA HIS A 27 -8.06 -22.84 -12.34
C HIS A 27 -7.63 -21.99 -11.14
N HIS A 28 -8.58 -21.68 -10.26
CA HIS A 28 -8.29 -21.03 -9.00
C HIS A 28 -9.04 -21.68 -7.85
N LYS A 29 -8.46 -21.58 -6.65
CA LYS A 29 -9.08 -21.99 -5.39
C LYS A 29 -9.52 -20.74 -4.63
N GLU A 30 -10.75 -20.76 -4.15
CA GLU A 30 -11.29 -19.73 -3.26
C GLU A 30 -11.48 -20.27 -1.84
N GLU A 31 -11.22 -19.41 -0.85
CA GLU A 31 -11.52 -19.64 0.56
C GLU A 31 -12.14 -18.35 1.12
N ASN A 32 -13.31 -18.47 1.76
CA ASN A 32 -14.06 -17.32 2.32
C ASN A 32 -14.29 -16.19 1.29
N GLY A 33 -14.63 -16.55 0.05
CA GLY A 33 -14.87 -15.61 -1.04
C GLY A 33 -13.63 -14.86 -1.54
N LYS A 34 -12.42 -15.36 -1.23
CA LYS A 34 -11.15 -14.79 -1.69
C LYS A 34 -10.35 -15.85 -2.43
N ILE A 35 -9.79 -15.47 -3.58
CA ILE A 35 -8.87 -16.34 -4.32
C ILE A 35 -7.57 -16.48 -3.52
N VAL A 36 -7.22 -17.71 -3.16
CA VAL A 36 -6.00 -18.03 -2.39
C VAL A 36 -4.91 -18.68 -3.25
N LYS A 37 -5.27 -19.25 -4.39
CA LYS A 37 -4.36 -20.00 -5.26
C LYS A 37 -4.83 -19.98 -6.70
N ILE A 38 -3.90 -19.87 -7.64
CA ILE A 38 -4.08 -20.08 -9.09
C ILE A 38 -3.13 -21.19 -9.53
N TYR A 39 -3.64 -22.12 -10.34
CA TYR A 39 -2.92 -23.32 -10.74
C TYR A 39 -3.41 -23.83 -12.09
N ASP A 40 -2.60 -24.67 -12.72
CA ASP A 40 -2.90 -25.40 -13.95
C ASP A 40 -2.50 -26.89 -13.79
N GLU A 41 -2.41 -27.62 -14.90
CA GLU A 41 -2.01 -29.02 -14.93
C GLU A 41 -0.54 -29.22 -14.53
N GLU A 42 0.33 -28.23 -14.76
CA GLU A 42 1.76 -28.27 -14.42
C GLU A 42 2.02 -27.96 -12.94
N GLY A 43 1.10 -27.23 -12.30
CA GLY A 43 1.05 -27.07 -10.86
C GLY A 43 0.63 -25.68 -10.41
N THR A 44 1.26 -25.19 -9.33
CA THR A 44 0.86 -23.90 -8.73
C THR A 44 1.56 -22.75 -9.44
N LEU A 45 0.77 -21.90 -10.11
CA LEU A 45 1.28 -20.68 -10.74
C LEU A 45 1.52 -19.56 -9.72
N ALA A 46 0.58 -19.36 -8.80
CA ALA A 46 0.69 -18.37 -7.74
C ALA A 46 -0.24 -18.70 -6.58
N LYS A 47 0.16 -18.31 -5.36
CA LYS A 47 -0.67 -18.47 -4.16
C LYS A 47 -0.44 -17.31 -3.19
N VAL A 48 -1.45 -17.04 -2.37
CA VAL A 48 -1.30 -16.14 -1.21
C VAL A 48 -0.22 -16.69 -0.29
N GLY A 49 0.64 -15.81 0.22
CA GLY A 49 1.84 -16.17 0.95
C GLY A 49 2.97 -16.72 0.06
N GLY A 50 2.85 -16.68 -1.27
CA GLY A 50 3.91 -17.03 -2.22
C GLY A 50 4.70 -15.81 -2.72
N THR A 51 5.65 -16.07 -3.61
CA THR A 51 6.43 -15.05 -4.34
C THR A 51 6.26 -15.27 -5.83
N ILE A 52 6.05 -14.20 -6.61
CA ILE A 52 6.07 -14.22 -8.07
C ILE A 52 7.25 -13.41 -8.60
N TYR A 53 7.86 -13.87 -9.69
CA TYR A 53 9.00 -13.20 -10.33
C TYR A 53 8.60 -12.77 -11.72
N THR A 54 8.46 -11.46 -11.94
CA THR A 54 8.26 -10.93 -13.31
C THR A 54 9.58 -10.81 -14.07
N LYS A 55 10.70 -10.79 -13.34
CA LYS A 55 12.09 -10.81 -13.80
C LYS A 55 12.95 -11.49 -12.71
N PRO A 56 14.12 -12.09 -13.04
CA PRO A 56 14.94 -12.84 -12.07
C PRO A 56 15.28 -12.11 -10.77
N LYS A 57 15.37 -10.77 -10.79
CA LYS A 57 15.71 -9.93 -9.62
C LYS A 57 14.58 -8.98 -9.23
N SER A 58 13.33 -9.35 -9.50
CA SER A 58 12.16 -8.53 -9.14
C SER A 58 11.05 -9.39 -8.53
N PRO A 59 11.25 -9.93 -7.32
CA PRO A 59 10.25 -10.70 -6.63
C PRO A 59 9.10 -9.82 -6.13
N PHE A 60 7.88 -10.34 -6.18
CA PHE A 60 6.71 -9.75 -5.54
C PHE A 60 6.10 -10.76 -4.59
N ARG A 61 5.95 -10.37 -3.33
CA ARG A 61 5.13 -11.10 -2.37
C ARG A 61 3.67 -11.07 -2.83
N VAL A 62 2.95 -12.18 -2.69
CA VAL A 62 1.52 -12.24 -3.03
C VAL A 62 0.70 -12.35 -1.76
N ASN A 63 -0.06 -11.32 -1.44
CA ASN A 63 -0.97 -11.31 -0.29
C ASN A 63 -2.44 -11.24 -0.70
N ILE A 64 -2.74 -10.73 -1.89
CA ILE A 64 -4.10 -10.61 -2.40
C ILE A 64 -4.12 -11.00 -3.88
N ILE A 65 -5.11 -11.80 -4.26
CA ILE A 65 -5.38 -12.17 -5.65
C ILE A 65 -6.79 -11.70 -5.99
N LYS A 66 -6.93 -10.97 -7.10
CA LYS A 66 -8.22 -10.54 -7.64
C LYS A 66 -8.35 -10.98 -9.09
N SER A 67 -9.50 -11.50 -9.48
CA SER A 67 -9.84 -11.71 -10.88
C SER A 67 -10.24 -10.37 -11.51
N SER A 68 -9.94 -10.24 -12.80
CA SER A 68 -10.40 -9.15 -13.67
C SER A 68 -11.39 -9.76 -14.65
N ILE A 69 -12.67 -9.41 -14.52
CA ILE A 69 -13.76 -9.96 -15.33
C ILE A 69 -14.43 -8.80 -16.07
N LEU A 70 -14.63 -8.95 -17.38
CA LEU A 70 -15.37 -8.00 -18.21
C LEU A 70 -16.41 -8.75 -19.04
N GLY A 71 -17.67 -8.35 -18.91
CA GLY A 71 -18.77 -9.00 -19.64
C GLY A 71 -18.89 -10.51 -19.37
N GLY A 72 -18.58 -10.95 -18.14
CA GLY A 72 -18.60 -12.37 -17.76
C GLY A 72 -17.36 -13.17 -18.21
N ARG A 73 -16.44 -12.58 -18.98
CA ARG A 73 -15.20 -13.22 -19.41
C ARG A 73 -14.04 -12.86 -18.48
N LEU A 74 -13.27 -13.86 -18.06
CA LEU A 74 -12.02 -13.65 -17.34
C LEU A 74 -10.98 -13.03 -18.28
N LEU A 75 -10.51 -11.83 -17.93
CA LEU A 75 -9.46 -11.10 -18.64
C LEU A 75 -8.07 -11.31 -18.02
N GLY A 76 -8.02 -11.64 -16.74
CA GLY A 76 -6.77 -11.90 -16.04
C GLY A 76 -6.89 -11.91 -14.53
N TYR A 77 -5.74 -12.00 -13.88
CA TYR A 77 -5.64 -11.88 -12.43
C TYR A 77 -4.68 -10.76 -12.06
N ARG A 78 -4.94 -10.12 -10.94
CA ARG A 78 -4.06 -9.13 -10.34
C ARG A 78 -3.63 -9.59 -8.96
N PHE A 79 -2.32 -9.61 -8.78
CA PHE A 79 -1.63 -9.98 -7.56
C PHE A 79 -1.16 -8.72 -6.88
N TYR A 80 -1.45 -8.59 -5.59
CA TYR A 80 -0.98 -7.47 -4.79
C TYR A 80 -0.09 -7.98 -3.65
N SER A 81 1.05 -7.33 -3.48
CA SER A 81 1.88 -7.43 -2.28
C SER A 81 1.22 -6.75 -1.10
N SER A 82 0.52 -5.64 -1.32
CA SER A 82 -0.21 -4.93 -0.26
C SER A 82 -1.26 -4.00 -0.85
N LEU A 83 -2.22 -3.61 -0.01
CA LEU A 83 -2.97 -2.39 -0.20
C LEU A 83 -2.21 -1.22 0.45
N LEU A 84 -2.58 0.00 0.06
CA LEU A 84 -2.07 1.19 0.76
C LEU A 84 -2.58 1.19 2.20
N THR A 85 -1.67 1.49 3.13
CA THR A 85 -1.99 1.79 4.52
C THR A 85 -2.73 3.11 4.63
N THR A 86 -3.45 3.28 5.73
CA THR A 86 -4.09 4.54 6.09
C THR A 86 -3.01 5.62 6.26
N SER A 87 -1.84 5.27 6.80
CA SER A 87 -0.69 6.18 6.88
C SER A 87 -0.22 6.70 5.53
N SER A 88 -0.31 5.90 4.46
CA SER A 88 0.05 6.37 3.11
C SER A 88 -0.88 7.49 2.64
N THR A 89 -2.12 7.49 3.11
CA THR A 89 -3.07 8.54 2.82
C THR A 89 -2.88 9.76 3.73
N PHE A 90 -2.85 9.57 5.05
CA PHE A 90 -2.95 10.68 5.99
C PHE A 90 -1.61 11.16 6.57
N VAL A 91 -0.61 10.28 6.71
CA VAL A 91 0.66 10.57 7.40
C VAL A 91 1.76 10.98 6.44
N LEU A 92 1.89 10.30 5.29
CA LEU A 92 2.91 10.64 4.28
C LEU A 92 2.94 12.14 3.91
N PRO A 93 1.79 12.82 3.72
CA PRO A 93 1.78 14.26 3.41
C PRO A 93 2.44 15.16 4.46
N PHE A 94 2.63 14.68 5.71
CA PHE A 94 3.32 15.45 6.75
C PHE A 94 4.78 15.73 6.43
N LEU A 95 5.41 14.91 5.57
CA LEU A 95 6.76 15.14 5.08
C LEU A 95 6.86 16.30 4.07
N GLY A 96 5.72 16.83 3.59
CA GLY A 96 5.64 18.14 2.94
C GLY A 96 6.11 18.22 1.49
N VAL A 97 6.39 17.10 0.82
CA VAL A 97 6.78 17.09 -0.60
C VAL A 97 5.63 16.59 -1.48
N ASN A 98 5.58 17.00 -2.75
CA ASN A 98 4.55 16.54 -3.68
C ASN A 98 4.67 15.03 -3.98
N ARG A 99 3.52 14.34 -4.09
CA ARG A 99 3.37 12.90 -4.34
C ARG A 99 4.24 12.34 -5.46
N LYS A 100 4.46 13.09 -6.55
CA LYS A 100 5.31 12.66 -7.66
C LYS A 100 6.76 12.41 -7.23
N TRP A 101 7.29 13.24 -6.33
CA TRP A 101 8.66 13.10 -5.83
C TRP A 101 8.84 11.89 -4.92
N PHE A 102 7.77 11.42 -4.29
CA PHE A 102 7.78 10.20 -3.49
C PHE A 102 7.72 8.91 -4.31
N MET A 103 7.89 8.97 -5.64
CA MET A 103 7.84 7.81 -6.53
C MET A 103 6.57 6.95 -6.32
N TRP A 104 5.45 7.64 -6.03
CA TRP A 104 4.21 7.02 -5.56
C TRP A 104 3.65 5.97 -6.52
N ASP A 105 3.62 6.30 -7.81
CA ASP A 105 3.04 5.45 -8.85
C ASP A 105 4.03 4.41 -9.40
N SER A 106 5.30 4.43 -8.96
CA SER A 106 6.36 3.57 -9.48
C SER A 106 6.95 2.62 -8.43
N LEU A 107 7.71 3.15 -7.46
CA LEU A 107 8.55 2.38 -6.54
C LEU A 107 8.06 2.37 -5.09
N PHE A 108 7.19 3.31 -4.72
CA PHE A 108 6.61 3.39 -3.38
C PHE A 108 5.72 2.20 -3.07
N ILE A 109 5.96 1.51 -1.95
CA ILE A 109 5.12 0.41 -1.46
C ILE A 109 4.13 0.93 -0.42
N ASN A 110 4.62 1.44 0.72
CA ASN A 110 3.75 1.93 1.79
C ASN A 110 4.47 2.89 2.73
N CYS A 111 3.65 3.65 3.45
CA CYS A 111 4.01 4.45 4.61
C CYS A 111 3.54 3.74 5.89
N PHE A 112 4.29 3.87 6.98
CA PHE A 112 4.05 3.24 8.27
C PHE A 112 4.23 4.26 9.40
N ILE A 113 3.53 4.08 10.52
CA ILE A 113 3.74 4.83 11.78
C ILE A 113 4.77 4.18 12.72
N GLY A 114 5.30 3.03 12.31
CA GLY A 114 6.25 2.27 13.10
C GLY A 114 6.93 1.18 12.28
N THR A 115 8.03 0.65 12.82
CA THR A 115 8.69 -0.54 12.27
C THR A 115 9.05 -1.48 13.39
N ASN A 116 9.14 -2.77 13.08
CA ASN A 116 9.58 -3.79 14.04
C ASN A 116 10.99 -3.57 14.63
N LYS A 117 11.80 -2.65 14.08
CA LYS A 117 13.12 -2.27 14.58
C LYS A 117 13.11 -1.01 15.46
N GLU A 118 12.03 -0.24 15.44
CA GLU A 118 11.90 1.04 16.14
C GLU A 118 10.77 0.95 17.16
N ASN A 119 11.13 0.75 18.44
CA ASN A 119 10.18 0.68 19.55
C ASN A 119 9.60 2.05 19.95
N THR A 120 9.89 3.12 19.20
CA THR A 120 9.60 4.50 19.61
C THR A 120 8.18 4.96 19.27
N GLY A 121 7.43 4.24 18.41
CA GLY A 121 6.00 4.48 18.14
C GLY A 121 5.63 5.82 17.48
N LYS A 122 6.62 6.67 17.15
CA LYS A 122 6.42 7.99 16.52
C LYS A 122 7.40 8.24 15.38
N VAL A 123 7.37 7.38 14.37
CA VAL A 123 8.21 7.50 13.18
C VAL A 123 7.37 7.37 11.93
N ILE A 124 7.80 8.00 10.84
CA ILE A 124 7.25 7.80 9.51
C ILE A 124 8.21 6.87 8.77
N GLY A 125 7.79 5.63 8.55
CA GLY A 125 8.57 4.63 7.81
C GLY A 125 8.08 4.54 6.37
N LEU A 126 8.96 4.68 5.39
CA LEU A 126 8.61 4.58 3.97
C LEU A 126 9.35 3.41 3.33
N LEU A 127 8.58 2.45 2.81
CA LEU A 127 9.11 1.28 2.12
C LEU A 127 9.01 1.45 0.60
N TYR A 128 10.12 1.15 -0.07
CA TYR A 128 10.27 1.23 -1.52
C TYR A 128 10.80 -0.08 -2.09
N ARG A 129 10.46 -0.36 -3.36
CA ARG A 129 11.24 -1.30 -4.17
C ARG A 129 12.56 -0.66 -4.57
N PHE A 130 13.66 -1.37 -4.34
CA PHE A 130 14.98 -0.96 -4.76
C PHE A 130 15.08 -0.93 -6.29
N SER A 131 15.83 0.05 -6.81
CA SER A 131 16.17 0.16 -8.22
C SER A 131 17.57 0.74 -8.37
N GLY A 132 18.48 0.05 -9.06
CA GLY A 132 19.82 0.57 -9.34
C GLY A 132 19.88 1.70 -10.39
N LYS A 133 18.73 2.24 -10.82
CA LYS A 133 18.68 3.31 -11.81
C LYS A 133 19.11 4.65 -11.21
N PRO A 134 19.78 5.54 -11.99
CA PRO A 134 20.26 6.82 -11.49
C PRO A 134 19.17 7.70 -10.84
N GLU A 135 17.94 7.66 -11.34
CA GLU A 135 16.82 8.43 -10.78
C GLU A 135 16.47 7.97 -9.36
N PHE A 136 16.55 6.67 -9.09
CA PHE A 136 16.33 6.13 -7.76
C PHE A 136 17.46 6.53 -6.82
N LEU A 137 18.72 6.39 -7.24
CA LEU A 137 19.87 6.79 -6.42
C LEU A 137 19.83 8.27 -6.03
N LYS A 138 19.43 9.15 -6.96
CA LYS A 138 19.19 10.58 -6.67
C LYS A 138 18.06 10.78 -5.67
N PHE A 139 16.96 10.03 -5.82
CA PHE A 139 15.86 10.02 -4.87
C PHE A 139 16.32 9.58 -3.48
N GLU A 140 17.12 8.52 -3.36
CA GLU A 140 17.64 8.07 -2.06
C GLU A 140 18.48 9.16 -1.38
N THR A 141 19.36 9.81 -2.12
CA THR A 141 20.14 10.95 -1.61
C THR A 141 19.23 12.08 -1.14
N ALA A 142 18.19 12.41 -1.90
CA ALA A 142 17.22 13.44 -1.52
C ALA A 142 16.46 13.06 -0.25
N MET A 143 16.02 11.80 -0.11
CA MET A 143 15.34 11.30 1.10
C MET A 143 16.23 11.38 2.33
N CYS A 144 17.52 11.07 2.20
CA CYS A 144 18.48 11.18 3.30
C CYS A 144 18.80 12.63 3.70
N ALA A 145 18.53 13.60 2.81
CA ALA A 145 18.80 15.02 3.05
C ALA A 145 17.67 15.74 3.83
N PHE A 146 16.53 15.09 4.07
CA PHE A 146 15.46 15.67 4.87
C PHE A 146 15.93 15.93 6.31
N ARG A 147 15.55 17.08 6.87
CA ARG A 147 15.91 17.46 8.24
C ARG A 147 15.47 16.45 9.30
N ASN A 148 14.35 15.77 9.06
CA ASN A 148 13.77 14.78 9.98
C ASN A 148 14.16 13.34 9.62
N PHE A 149 15.07 13.12 8.68
CA PHE A 149 15.59 11.79 8.38
C PHE A 149 16.34 11.22 9.58
N VAL A 150 16.07 9.97 9.91
CA VAL A 150 16.70 9.24 11.01
C VAL A 150 17.72 8.26 10.47
N LYS A 151 17.26 7.34 9.61
CA LYS A 151 18.12 6.31 9.03
C LYS A 151 17.50 5.65 7.81
N ARG A 152 18.36 5.01 7.03
CA ARG A 152 18.00 4.11 5.93
C ARG A 152 18.51 2.71 6.26
N TYR A 153 17.76 1.69 5.91
CA TYR A 153 18.26 0.32 5.87
C TYR A 153 17.56 -0.50 4.80
N ASP A 154 18.21 -1.58 4.37
CA ASP A 154 17.70 -2.46 3.34
C ASP A 154 17.15 -3.72 4.05
N PRO A 155 15.82 -3.88 4.19
CA PRO A 155 15.24 -5.05 4.88
C PRO A 155 15.50 -6.37 4.12
N ASP A 156 15.69 -6.29 2.80
CA ASP A 156 16.15 -7.37 1.92
C ASP A 156 16.89 -6.75 0.70
N PRO A 157 17.42 -7.56 -0.23
CA PRO A 157 18.10 -7.04 -1.44
C PRO A 157 17.20 -6.32 -2.45
N TYR A 158 15.88 -6.29 -2.26
CA TYR A 158 14.89 -5.79 -3.22
C TYR A 158 14.11 -4.59 -2.72
N HIS A 159 14.32 -4.19 -1.47
CA HIS A 159 13.57 -3.14 -0.80
C HIS A 159 14.51 -2.21 -0.02
N VAL A 160 14.08 -0.96 0.11
CA VAL A 160 14.75 0.05 0.95
C VAL A 160 13.71 0.65 1.88
N MET A 161 14.08 0.80 3.15
CA MET A 161 13.29 1.48 4.17
C MET A 161 13.97 2.80 4.55
N PHE A 162 13.21 3.88 4.52
CA PHE A 162 13.60 5.18 5.07
C PHE A 162 12.77 5.47 6.32
N ILE A 163 13.43 5.88 7.41
CA ILE A 163 12.80 6.23 8.67
C ILE A 163 12.97 7.73 8.90
N PHE A 164 11.87 8.39 9.22
CA PHE A 164 11.82 9.81 9.57
C PHE A 164 11.20 10.00 10.94
N ASN A 165 11.66 11.00 11.68
CA ASN A 165 10.91 11.54 12.80
C ASN A 165 9.69 12.30 12.27
N VAL A 166 8.60 12.30 13.03
CA VAL A 166 7.45 13.15 12.74
C VAL A 166 7.89 14.62 12.82
N PRO A 167 7.65 15.45 11.79
CA PRO A 167 7.94 16.88 11.86
C PRO A 167 7.23 17.52 13.05
N SER A 168 7.91 18.39 13.81
CA SER A 168 7.33 19.02 15.01
C SER A 168 6.02 19.74 14.73
N ALA A 169 5.93 20.42 13.58
CA ALA A 169 4.72 21.09 13.12
C ALA A 169 3.53 20.16 12.83
N ALA A 170 3.77 18.85 12.65
CA ALA A 170 2.74 17.84 12.41
C ALA A 170 2.50 16.92 13.63
N SER A 171 3.22 17.10 14.74
CA SER A 171 3.20 16.15 15.84
C SER A 171 1.81 15.95 16.44
N VAL A 172 1.05 17.03 16.63
CA VAL A 172 -0.31 16.97 17.20
C VAL A 172 -1.26 16.28 16.22
N SER A 173 -1.24 16.69 14.95
CA SER A 173 -2.01 16.07 13.87
C SER A 173 -1.69 14.57 13.68
N TYR A 174 -0.43 14.17 13.86
CA TYR A 174 -0.01 12.78 13.85
C TYR A 174 -0.63 12.00 15.01
N ASP A 175 -0.63 12.55 16.23
CA ASP A 175 -1.27 11.91 17.38
C ASP A 175 -2.79 11.80 17.17
N HIS A 176 -3.45 12.79 16.55
CA HIS A 176 -4.85 12.68 16.16
C HIS A 176 -5.10 11.54 15.17
N PHE A 177 -4.26 11.40 14.15
CA PHE A 177 -4.32 10.27 13.21
C PHE A 177 -4.20 8.92 13.92
N VAL A 178 -3.17 8.72 14.76
CA VAL A 178 -2.93 7.45 15.47
C VAL A 178 -4.14 7.07 16.34
N ASN A 179 -4.82 8.05 16.91
CA ASN A 179 -6.03 7.86 17.72
C ASN A 179 -7.34 7.86 16.90
N GLY A 180 -7.27 7.82 15.56
CA GLY A 180 -8.43 7.81 14.66
C GLY A 180 -9.29 9.06 14.72
N ARG A 181 -8.77 10.17 15.25
CA ARG A 181 -9.45 11.46 15.34
C ARG A 181 -9.14 12.31 14.11
N TYR A 182 -9.49 11.82 12.92
CA TYR A 182 -9.13 12.43 11.64
C TYR A 182 -9.70 13.85 11.50
N SER A 183 -10.88 14.09 12.06
CA SER A 183 -11.52 15.41 12.08
C SER A 183 -10.74 16.47 12.86
N GLN A 184 -9.89 16.05 13.78
CA GLN A 184 -9.10 16.90 14.66
C GLN A 184 -7.68 17.16 14.12
N ILE A 185 -7.33 16.61 12.96
CA ILE A 185 -6.11 17.00 12.25
C ILE A 185 -6.17 18.51 11.97
N ASP A 186 -5.06 19.23 12.13
CA ASP A 186 -5.05 20.68 11.91
C ASP A 186 -5.40 20.98 10.44
N ASP A 187 -6.13 22.05 10.19
CA ASP A 187 -6.68 22.34 8.86
C ASP A 187 -5.57 22.49 7.80
N ILE A 188 -4.42 23.06 8.15
CA ILE A 188 -3.25 23.13 7.26
C ILE A 188 -2.83 21.72 6.78
N TRP A 189 -2.86 20.74 7.67
CA TRP A 189 -2.50 19.37 7.35
C TRP A 189 -3.62 18.65 6.60
N LYS A 190 -4.89 18.92 6.90
CA LYS A 190 -6.03 18.43 6.08
C LYS A 190 -5.89 18.87 4.63
N LEU A 191 -5.64 20.16 4.41
CA LEU A 191 -5.46 20.72 3.06
C LEU A 191 -4.26 20.11 2.35
N LYS A 192 -3.12 19.93 3.06
CA LYS A 192 -1.94 19.25 2.50
C LYS A 192 -2.21 17.79 2.14
N ILE A 193 -3.01 17.07 2.93
CA ILE A 193 -3.43 15.69 2.61
C ILE A 193 -4.23 15.68 1.31
N LEU A 194 -5.22 16.58 1.18
CA LEU A 194 -6.02 16.68 -0.04
C LEU A 194 -5.17 17.06 -1.25
N GLU A 195 -4.33 18.09 -1.13
CA GLU A 195 -3.44 18.56 -2.19
C GLU A 195 -2.45 17.48 -2.64
N PHE A 196 -1.81 16.80 -1.69
CA PHE A 196 -0.83 15.75 -1.97
C PHE A 196 -1.42 14.65 -2.85
N HIS A 197 -2.66 14.23 -2.58
CA HIS A 197 -3.31 13.16 -3.32
C HIS A 197 -4.13 13.64 -4.52
N GLY A 198 -4.34 14.95 -4.67
CA GLY A 198 -5.27 15.53 -5.63
C GLY A 198 -6.72 15.17 -5.32
N PHE A 199 -7.08 15.09 -4.04
CA PHE A 199 -8.44 14.79 -3.61
C PHE A 199 -9.30 16.03 -3.56
N ASP A 200 -10.57 15.85 -3.95
CA ASP A 200 -11.63 16.84 -3.73
C ASP A 200 -12.06 16.85 -2.26
N ILE A 201 -12.36 18.04 -1.73
CA ILE A 201 -12.94 18.23 -0.40
C ILE A 201 -14.30 17.53 -0.26
N ASP A 202 -15.07 17.45 -1.35
CA ASP A 202 -16.34 16.70 -1.42
C ASP A 202 -16.12 15.20 -1.67
N GLY A 203 -14.87 14.78 -1.88
CA GLY A 203 -14.47 13.38 -1.98
C GLY A 203 -14.55 12.65 -0.65
N MET A 204 -14.40 11.32 -0.68
CA MET A 204 -14.48 10.49 0.53
C MET A 204 -13.50 10.94 1.61
N THR A 205 -12.24 11.22 1.25
CA THR A 205 -11.20 11.65 2.20
C THR A 205 -11.53 13.01 2.81
N GLY A 206 -11.98 13.99 2.00
CA GLY A 206 -12.40 15.28 2.52
C GLY A 206 -13.59 15.17 3.46
N LYS A 207 -14.60 14.36 3.10
CA LYS A 207 -15.75 14.06 3.97
C LYS A 207 -15.37 13.43 5.30
N ILE A 208 -14.30 12.62 5.34
CA ILE A 208 -13.74 12.08 6.58
C ILE A 208 -13.08 13.20 7.40
N LEU A 209 -12.17 13.96 6.78
CA LEU A 209 -11.40 15.02 7.45
C LEU A 209 -12.27 16.15 7.99
N PHE A 210 -13.43 16.42 7.37
CA PHE A 210 -14.33 17.51 7.76
C PHE A 210 -15.67 17.03 8.34
N GLN A 211 -15.78 15.74 8.69
CA GLN A 211 -17.00 15.13 9.25
C GLN A 211 -18.29 15.49 8.51
N ALA A 212 -18.29 15.38 7.19
CA ALA A 212 -19.43 15.78 6.39
C ALA A 212 -20.69 14.94 6.71
N ASP A 213 -21.82 15.61 6.94
CA ASP A 213 -23.08 14.95 7.29
C ASP A 213 -23.59 13.99 6.22
N SER A 214 -23.27 14.25 4.95
CA SER A 214 -23.58 13.34 3.85
C SER A 214 -22.92 11.96 4.02
N LEU A 215 -21.71 11.90 4.56
CA LEU A 215 -21.03 10.64 4.85
C LEU A 215 -21.58 9.98 6.11
N ARG A 216 -21.86 10.75 7.17
CA ARG A 216 -22.50 10.26 8.40
C ARG A 216 -23.80 9.55 8.07
N THR A 217 -24.71 10.22 7.35
CA THR A 217 -26.00 9.68 6.93
C THR A 217 -25.84 8.39 6.12
N LYS A 218 -24.81 8.32 5.26
CA LYS A 218 -24.52 7.11 4.49
C LYS A 218 -24.06 5.94 5.37
N ILE A 219 -23.25 6.21 6.40
CA ILE A 219 -22.80 5.19 7.36
C ILE A 219 -23.97 4.72 8.21
N GLU A 220 -24.78 5.64 8.74
CA GLU A 220 -25.98 5.34 9.54
C GLU A 220 -26.93 4.41 8.79
N ARG A 221 -27.26 4.71 7.53
CA ARG A 221 -28.09 3.84 6.68
C ARG A 221 -27.48 2.46 6.45
N LYS A 222 -26.15 2.37 6.36
CA LYS A 222 -25.46 1.10 6.12
C LYS A 222 -25.41 0.23 7.37
N LEU A 223 -25.30 0.86 8.54
CA LEU A 223 -25.21 0.19 9.83
C LEU A 223 -26.57 0.00 10.51
N ASP A 224 -27.62 0.61 9.97
CA ASP A 224 -28.94 0.69 10.60
C ASP A 224 -28.85 1.24 12.04
N ALA A 225 -28.11 2.34 12.19
CA ALA A 225 -27.78 2.94 13.49
C ALA A 225 -27.71 4.47 13.39
N THR A 226 -27.82 5.17 14.52
CA THR A 226 -27.63 6.62 14.62
C THR A 226 -26.26 6.94 15.22
N LEU A 227 -25.52 7.84 14.60
CA LEU A 227 -24.20 8.27 15.04
C LEU A 227 -24.28 9.64 15.75
N PRO A 228 -23.56 9.84 16.86
CA PRO A 228 -23.42 11.16 17.48
C PRO A 228 -22.91 12.21 16.49
N LEU A 229 -23.30 13.48 16.65
CA LEU A 229 -22.93 14.59 15.75
C LEU A 229 -21.40 14.80 15.64
N ASN A 230 -20.65 14.44 16.66
CA ASN A 230 -19.18 14.54 16.68
C ASN A 230 -18.47 13.21 16.40
N ALA A 231 -19.18 12.16 15.97
CA ALA A 231 -18.58 10.86 15.68
C ALA A 231 -17.58 10.95 14.51
N GLU A 232 -16.45 10.27 14.66
CA GLU A 232 -15.50 10.08 13.56
C GLU A 232 -16.11 9.20 12.47
N LEU A 233 -15.86 9.55 11.21
CA LEU A 233 -16.47 8.90 10.05
C LEU A 233 -15.55 7.87 9.36
N HIS A 234 -14.46 7.51 10.04
CA HIS A 234 -13.52 6.50 9.58
C HIS A 234 -13.01 5.68 10.77
N SER A 235 -12.70 4.41 10.51
CA SER A 235 -12.14 3.49 11.50
C SER A 235 -10.78 3.94 12.00
N LEU A 236 -10.46 3.56 13.24
CA LEU A 236 -9.10 3.66 13.78
C LEU A 236 -8.10 2.97 12.82
N PRO A 237 -6.88 3.53 12.65
CA PRO A 237 -5.84 2.87 11.87
C PRO A 237 -5.53 1.49 12.45
N ASN A 238 -5.49 0.46 11.60
CA ASN A 238 -5.16 -0.89 12.06
C ASN A 238 -3.65 -1.02 12.29
N LEU A 239 -3.22 -0.98 13.54
CA LEU A 239 -1.79 -1.02 13.91
C LEU A 239 -1.02 -2.20 13.32
N GLU A 240 -1.65 -3.35 13.09
CA GLU A 240 -0.99 -4.51 12.45
C GLU A 240 -0.57 -4.23 11.00
N LEU A 241 -1.31 -3.36 10.32
CA LEU A 241 -1.03 -2.94 8.94
C LEU A 241 -0.20 -1.65 8.91
N GLU A 242 -0.36 -0.78 9.90
CA GLU A 242 0.32 0.52 9.99
C GLU A 242 1.75 0.43 10.54
N VAL A 243 2.14 -0.72 11.11
CA VAL A 243 3.52 -1.03 11.49
C VAL A 243 4.16 -1.98 10.47
N PHE A 244 5.37 -1.66 10.02
CA PHE A 244 6.06 -2.52 9.06
C PHE A 244 6.34 -3.92 9.63
N ASN A 245 5.76 -4.92 8.97
CA ASN A 245 6.00 -6.35 9.22
C ASN A 245 6.75 -7.00 8.04
N PRO A 246 8.02 -7.39 8.22
CA PRO A 246 8.81 -8.07 7.19
C PRO A 246 8.12 -9.30 6.58
N ASP A 247 7.45 -10.12 7.38
CA ASP A 247 6.86 -11.38 6.91
C ASP A 247 5.67 -11.17 5.97
N TYR A 248 5.01 -10.02 6.12
CA TYR A 248 3.93 -9.61 5.24
C TYR A 248 4.45 -9.00 3.94
N TYR A 249 5.46 -8.15 4.01
CA TYR A 249 5.87 -7.33 2.85
C TYR A 249 7.00 -7.95 2.02
N LEU A 250 7.90 -8.72 2.64
CA LEU A 250 9.08 -9.23 1.96
C LEU A 250 8.79 -10.56 1.27
N PRO A 251 9.42 -10.83 0.11
CA PRO A 251 9.39 -12.13 -0.53
C PRO A 251 9.91 -13.22 0.40
N GLN A 252 9.35 -14.43 0.29
CA GLN A 252 9.96 -15.59 0.93
C GLN A 252 11.33 -15.85 0.30
N LYS A 253 12.34 -16.07 1.15
CA LYS A 253 13.62 -16.61 0.70
C LYS A 253 13.34 -17.99 0.14
N GLU A 254 13.64 -18.20 -1.14
CA GLU A 254 13.73 -19.56 -1.65
C GLU A 254 14.81 -20.27 -0.83
N VAL A 255 14.43 -21.35 -0.14
CA VAL A 255 15.40 -22.33 0.33
C VAL A 255 15.91 -22.95 -0.96
N LEU A 256 17.00 -22.42 -1.50
CA LEU A 256 17.75 -23.09 -2.55
C LEU A 256 18.19 -24.44 -1.93
N SER A 257 17.44 -25.50 -2.22
CA SER A 257 17.91 -26.85 -2.01
C SER A 257 19.18 -26.99 -2.83
N LYS A 258 20.31 -27.08 -2.12
CA LYS A 258 21.60 -27.44 -2.70
C LYS A 258 21.52 -28.81 -3.36
#